data_AF-A0A158KMM4-F1
#
_entry.id   AF-A0A158KMM4-F1
#
_cell.length_a   1.000
_cell.length_b   1.000
_cell.length_c   1.000
_cell.angle_alpha   90.00
_cell.angle_beta   90.00
_cell.angle_gamma   90.00
#
_symmetry.space_group_name_H-M   'P 1'
#
loop_
_entity.id
_entity.type
_entity.pdbx_description
1 polymer ?
#
loop_
_entity_poly.entity_id
_entity_poly.type
_entity_poly.pdbx_seq_one_letter_code
_entity_poly.pdbx_strand_id
1 'polypeptide(L)'
;MRASLLMRSVQSTYMPNDIQTDVYVYLGDCSGDSLPLVCEGVSLVVNATTWQRARLALQHPTPRGPFPVGAIFTIFVHETSTSNSRILSTLRVDVLCKSGFAHASVLSTQPRRDLEPVPFVVGDDVVTIARKIVDILA
;
A
#
# COMPACT_ATOMS: atom_id res chain seq x y z
N MET A 1 41.81 -35.43 29.85
CA MET A 1 40.78 -35.35 28.79
C MET A 1 39.65 -34.46 29.27
N ARG A 2 39.51 -33.24 28.74
CA ARG A 2 38.33 -32.37 28.94
C ARG A 2 37.69 -32.17 27.58
N ALA A 3 36.45 -32.60 27.42
CA ALA A 3 35.68 -32.43 26.19
C ALA A 3 35.12 -31.01 26.15
N SER A 4 35.53 -30.23 25.16
CA SER A 4 34.98 -28.91 24.86
C SER A 4 33.64 -29.08 24.13
N LEU A 5 32.54 -28.68 24.79
CA LEU A 5 31.25 -28.50 24.13
C LEU A 5 31.32 -27.26 23.23
N LEU A 6 31.35 -27.47 21.92
CA LEU A 6 31.11 -26.43 20.93
C LEU A 6 29.61 -26.13 20.91
N MET A 7 29.21 -25.04 21.58
CA MET A 7 27.96 -24.34 21.27
C MET A 7 28.03 -23.87 19.81
N ARG A 8 27.35 -24.58 18.91
CA ARG A 8 27.04 -24.05 17.58
C ARG A 8 26.04 -22.92 17.79
N SER A 9 26.47 -21.68 17.55
CA SER A 9 25.54 -20.58 17.38
C SER A 9 24.64 -20.93 16.19
N VAL A 10 23.34 -20.98 16.43
CA VAL A 10 22.37 -20.94 15.34
C VAL A 10 22.46 -19.52 14.81
N GLN A 11 23.29 -19.32 13.80
CA GLN A 11 23.21 -18.12 12.97
C GLN A 11 21.82 -18.14 12.34
N SER A 12 20.90 -17.37 12.93
CA SER A 12 19.66 -16.99 12.28
C SER A 12 20.07 -16.21 11.04
N THR A 13 20.13 -16.91 9.91
CA THR A 13 20.20 -16.29 8.59
C THR A 13 18.95 -15.43 8.47
N TYR A 14 19.12 -14.13 8.70
CA TYR A 14 18.13 -13.10 8.39
C TYR A 14 17.88 -13.20 6.88
N MET A 15 16.92 -14.02 6.49
CA MET A 15 16.38 -13.96 5.14
C MET A 15 15.76 -12.57 5.03
N PRO A 16 16.06 -11.79 3.98
CA PRO A 16 15.34 -10.56 3.74
C PRO A 16 13.86 -10.90 3.82
N ASN A 17 13.09 -10.15 4.63
CA ASN A 17 11.69 -10.46 4.83
C ASN A 17 11.02 -10.50 3.45
N ASP A 18 10.64 -11.70 3.00
CA ASP A 18 9.90 -11.86 1.77
C ASP A 18 8.48 -11.34 2.05
N ILE A 19 8.30 -10.04 1.79
CA ILE A 19 7.05 -9.31 1.99
C ILE A 19 6.46 -9.06 0.62
N GLN A 20 5.23 -9.55 0.45
CA GLN A 20 4.35 -9.12 -0.62
C GLN A 20 3.57 -7.90 -0.14
N THR A 21 3.52 -6.87 -0.99
CA THR A 21 2.64 -5.72 -0.80
C THR A 21 1.57 -5.72 -1.87
N ASP A 22 0.33 -5.86 -1.45
CA ASP A 22 -0.86 -5.77 -2.28
C ASP A 22 -1.51 -4.39 -2.09
N VAL A 23 -1.84 -3.73 -3.18
CA VAL A 23 -2.51 -2.43 -3.19
C VAL A 23 -3.84 -2.57 -3.88
N TYR A 24 -4.92 -2.09 -3.25
CA TYR A 24 -6.25 -2.09 -3.82
C TYR A 24 -6.80 -0.67 -3.83
N VAL A 25 -7.40 -0.26 -4.93
CA VAL A 25 -8.06 1.05 -5.06
C VAL A 25 -9.55 0.81 -5.24
N TYR A 26 -10.37 1.38 -4.37
CA TYR A 26 -11.83 1.27 -4.39
C TYR A 26 -12.45 2.65 -4.60
N LEU A 27 -13.55 2.72 -5.36
CA LEU A 27 -14.38 3.93 -5.38
C LEU A 27 -15.21 4.06 -4.09
N GLY A 28 -15.35 5.28 -3.58
CA GLY A 28 -16.11 5.57 -2.36
C GLY A 28 -15.26 5.58 -1.09
N ASP A 29 -15.92 5.74 0.06
CA ASP A 29 -15.31 5.92 1.40
C ASP A 29 -15.42 4.67 2.29
N CYS A 30 -15.77 3.53 1.71
CA CYS A 30 -15.98 2.26 2.43
C CYS A 30 -17.09 2.29 3.49
N SER A 31 -18.06 3.20 3.41
CA SER A 31 -19.20 3.27 4.35
C SER A 31 -20.39 2.36 4.00
N GLY A 32 -20.48 1.88 2.76
CA GLY A 32 -21.59 1.04 2.27
C GLY A 32 -21.28 -0.46 2.23
N ASP A 33 -22.29 -1.26 1.91
CA ASP A 33 -22.22 -2.73 1.89
C ASP A 33 -21.41 -3.31 0.72
N SER A 34 -21.12 -2.49 -0.29
CA SER A 34 -20.29 -2.90 -1.44
C SER A 34 -19.46 -1.74 -1.94
N LEU A 35 -18.22 -2.05 -2.34
CA LEU A 35 -17.26 -1.08 -2.86
C LEU A 35 -16.76 -1.53 -4.22
N PRO A 36 -16.94 -0.70 -5.27
CA PRO A 36 -16.40 -1.03 -6.58
C PRO A 36 -14.86 -1.03 -6.54
N LEU A 37 -14.27 -2.22 -6.67
CA LEU A 37 -12.83 -2.35 -6.89
C LEU A 37 -12.48 -1.74 -8.26
N VAL A 38 -11.59 -0.75 -8.26
CA VAL A 38 -11.09 -0.09 -9.48
C VAL A 38 -9.94 -0.86 -10.06
N CYS A 39 -8.94 -1.14 -9.22
CA CYS A 39 -7.78 -1.93 -9.59
C CYS A 39 -7.07 -2.47 -8.36
N GLU A 40 -6.25 -3.48 -8.60
CA GLU A 40 -5.29 -4.01 -7.66
C GLU A 40 -3.87 -4.00 -8.27
N GLY A 41 -2.85 -4.04 -7.43
CA GLY A 41 -1.46 -4.16 -7.85
C GLY A 41 -0.66 -4.90 -6.79
N VAL A 42 0.40 -5.58 -7.21
CA VAL A 42 1.24 -6.38 -6.31
C VAL A 42 2.71 -6.02 -6.52
N SER A 43 3.46 -5.95 -5.43
CA SER A 43 4.91 -5.78 -5.46
C SER A 43 5.61 -6.70 -4.46
N LEU A 44 6.66 -7.37 -4.92
CA LEU A 44 7.51 -8.29 -4.17
C LEU A 44 8.93 -7.75 -3.98
N VAL A 45 9.13 -6.44 -4.15
CA VAL A 45 10.47 -5.85 -4.11
C VAL A 45 11.05 -5.90 -2.70
N VAL A 46 12.17 -6.60 -2.58
CA VAL A 46 12.97 -6.72 -1.36
C VAL A 46 13.67 -5.40 -1.03
N ASN A 47 13.95 -5.17 0.26
CA ASN A 47 14.66 -3.99 0.76
C ASN A 47 14.02 -2.63 0.43
N ALA A 48 12.73 -2.60 0.11
CA ALA A 48 11.94 -1.38 -0.06
C ALA A 48 11.06 -1.09 1.16
N THR A 49 10.63 0.15 1.34
CA THR A 49 9.57 0.49 2.31
C THR A 49 8.20 0.02 1.79
N THR A 50 7.21 -0.05 2.68
CA THR A 50 5.81 -0.35 2.31
C THR A 50 5.30 0.57 1.20
N TRP A 51 5.57 1.87 1.32
CA TRP A 51 5.11 2.86 0.34
C TRP A 51 5.89 2.81 -0.97
N GLN A 52 7.17 2.49 -0.96
CA GLN A 52 7.94 2.23 -2.18
C GLN A 52 7.40 1.00 -2.92
N ARG A 53 7.07 -0.09 -2.21
CA ARG A 53 6.40 -1.25 -2.82
C ARG A 53 5.01 -0.89 -3.33
N ALA A 54 4.23 -0.13 -2.59
CA ALA A 54 2.91 0.33 -3.02
C ALA A 54 2.98 1.19 -4.29
N ARG A 55 4.01 2.05 -4.40
CA ARG A 55 4.28 2.84 -5.61
C ARG A 55 4.49 1.94 -6.81
N LEU A 56 5.34 0.92 -6.66
CA LEU A 56 5.64 -0.05 -7.71
C LEU A 56 4.41 -0.88 -8.08
N ALA A 57 3.61 -1.31 -7.11
CA ALA A 57 2.36 -2.03 -7.34
C ALA A 57 1.39 -1.23 -8.22
N LEU A 58 1.27 0.09 -8.00
CA LEU A 58 0.43 0.98 -8.79
C LEU A 58 1.00 1.32 -10.18
N GLN A 59 2.24 0.96 -10.52
CA GLN A 59 2.77 1.16 -11.87
C GLN A 59 2.16 0.17 -12.88
N HIS A 60 1.79 -1.02 -12.42
CA HIS A 60 1.24 -2.09 -13.26
C HIS A 60 -0.06 -2.67 -12.68
N PRO A 61 -1.10 -1.85 -12.50
CA PRO A 61 -2.37 -2.29 -11.91
C PRO A 61 -3.14 -3.24 -12.83
N THR A 62 -4.00 -4.06 -12.23
CA THR A 62 -4.95 -4.96 -12.89
C THR A 62 -6.38 -4.62 -12.42
N PRO A 63 -7.36 -4.44 -13.34
CA PRO A 63 -7.17 -4.35 -14.78
C PRO A 63 -6.30 -3.15 -15.17
N ARG A 64 -5.74 -3.20 -16.38
CA ARG A 64 -5.15 -2.01 -17.00
C ARG A 64 -6.30 -1.08 -17.40
N GLY A 65 -6.10 0.23 -17.24
CA GLY A 65 -7.13 1.26 -17.44
C GLY A 65 -7.76 1.29 -18.85
N PRO A 66 -8.70 2.22 -19.11
CA PRO A 66 -8.93 3.46 -18.36
C PRO A 66 -9.61 3.26 -17.00
N PHE A 67 -9.29 4.14 -16.06
CA PHE A 67 -9.86 4.13 -14.71
C PHE A 67 -10.93 5.23 -14.55
N PRO A 68 -11.90 5.04 -13.65
CA PRO A 68 -12.92 6.05 -13.39
C PRO A 68 -12.33 7.30 -12.74
N VAL A 69 -12.94 8.46 -13.06
CA VAL A 69 -12.77 9.71 -12.31
C VAL A 69 -13.76 9.69 -11.15
N GLY A 70 -13.30 10.03 -9.94
CA GLY A 70 -14.11 10.02 -8.74
C GLY A 70 -13.62 11.04 -7.71
N ALA A 71 -14.56 11.64 -6.96
CA ALA A 71 -14.23 12.61 -5.93
C ALA A 71 -13.84 11.97 -4.59
N ILE A 72 -14.22 10.71 -4.38
CA ILE A 72 -13.98 9.96 -3.15
C ILE A 72 -13.54 8.56 -3.52
N PHE A 73 -12.42 8.12 -2.95
CA PHE A 73 -11.91 6.77 -3.14
C PHE A 73 -11.04 6.36 -1.94
N THR A 74 -10.83 5.06 -1.77
CA THR A 74 -10.01 4.49 -0.70
C THR A 74 -8.92 3.61 -1.28
N ILE A 75 -7.71 3.71 -0.73
CA ILE A 75 -6.58 2.85 -1.05
C ILE A 75 -6.35 1.91 0.14
N PHE A 76 -6.27 0.61 -0.09
CA PHE A 76 -5.75 -0.33 0.89
C PHE A 76 -4.36 -0.79 0.49
N VAL A 77 -3.47 -0.87 1.48
CA VAL A 77 -2.14 -1.46 1.33
C VAL A 77 -2.01 -2.57 2.36
N HIS A 78 -1.83 -3.80 1.89
CA HIS A 78 -1.64 -4.97 2.73
C HIS A 78 -0.22 -5.47 2.57
N GLU A 79 0.42 -5.78 3.69
CA GLU A 79 1.69 -6.52 3.68
C GLU A 79 1.45 -7.93 4.19
N THR A 80 1.88 -8.90 3.38
CA THR A 80 1.77 -10.33 3.69
C THR A 80 3.16 -10.95 3.65
N SER A 81 3.49 -11.76 4.64
CA SER A 81 4.69 -12.58 4.59
C SER A 81 4.49 -13.71 3.59
N THR A 82 5.35 -13.84 2.58
CA THR A 82 5.20 -14.90 1.56
C THR A 82 5.57 -16.27 2.12
N SER A 83 6.40 -16.34 3.17
CA SER A 83 6.87 -17.61 3.75
C SER A 83 5.78 -18.38 4.49
N ASN A 84 4.80 -17.67 5.06
CA ASN A 84 3.71 -18.27 5.85
C ASN A 84 2.33 -17.68 5.56
N SER A 85 2.20 -16.82 4.54
CA SER A 85 0.96 -16.14 4.13
C SER A 85 0.29 -15.32 5.24
N ARG A 86 1.03 -14.93 6.28
CA ARG A 86 0.48 -14.12 7.39
C ARG A 86 0.42 -12.64 7.01
N ILE A 87 -0.73 -12.01 7.26
CA ILE A 87 -0.88 -10.55 7.19
C ILE A 87 -0.02 -9.90 8.29
N LEU A 88 0.89 -9.04 7.88
CA LEU A 88 1.80 -8.28 8.73
C LEU A 88 1.23 -6.90 9.06
N SER A 89 0.68 -6.22 8.06
CA SER A 89 0.10 -4.88 8.21
C SER A 89 -1.04 -4.65 7.21
N THR A 90 -1.99 -3.80 7.60
CA THR A 90 -3.03 -3.25 6.72
C THR A 90 -3.08 -1.75 6.96
N LEU A 91 -2.93 -0.98 5.90
CA LEU A 91 -3.07 0.48 5.89
C LEU A 91 -4.26 0.84 5.02
N ARG A 92 -5.07 1.78 5.48
CA ARG A 92 -6.18 2.36 4.73
C ARG A 92 -5.86 3.83 4.47
N VAL A 93 -6.03 4.30 3.25
CA VAL A 93 -5.89 5.71 2.88
C VAL A 93 -7.22 6.18 2.35
N ASP A 94 -7.86 7.07 3.09
CA ASP A 94 -9.09 7.72 2.64
C ASP A 94 -8.75 8.96 1.86
N VAL A 95 -9.36 9.11 0.67
CA VAL A 95 -9.08 10.23 -0.23
C VAL A 95 -10.36 10.98 -0.57
N LEU A 96 -10.31 12.30 -0.40
CA LEU A 96 -11.34 13.24 -0.81
C LEU A 96 -10.74 14.30 -1.74
N CYS A 97 -11.19 14.33 -2.98
CA CYS A 97 -10.85 15.34 -3.97
C CYS A 97 -11.84 16.49 -3.91
N LYS A 98 -11.37 17.69 -3.56
CA LYS A 98 -12.17 18.92 -3.56
C LYS A 98 -11.31 20.13 -3.90
N SER A 99 -11.91 21.12 -4.55
CA SER A 99 -11.25 22.41 -4.84
C SER A 99 -9.89 22.30 -5.54
N GLY A 100 -9.68 21.29 -6.40
CA GLY A 100 -8.42 21.05 -7.12
C GLY A 100 -7.34 20.30 -6.33
N PHE A 101 -7.64 19.84 -5.12
CA PHE A 101 -6.71 19.09 -4.27
C PHE A 101 -7.31 17.75 -3.81
N ALA A 102 -6.47 16.73 -3.74
CA ALA A 102 -6.76 15.46 -3.10
C ALA A 102 -6.25 15.50 -1.66
N HIS A 103 -7.18 15.43 -0.71
CA HIS A 103 -6.88 15.33 0.71
C HIS A 103 -6.87 13.86 1.09
N ALA A 104 -5.76 13.39 1.68
CA ALA A 104 -5.57 11.99 2.02
C ALA A 104 -5.32 11.82 3.53
N SER A 105 -5.86 10.76 4.10
CA SER A 105 -5.66 10.41 5.52
C SER A 105 -5.26 8.94 5.63
N VAL A 106 -4.09 8.67 6.20
CA VAL A 106 -3.62 7.31 6.46
C VAL A 106 -4.15 6.84 7.81
N LEU A 107 -4.85 5.73 7.78
CA LEU A 107 -5.44 5.02 8.90
C LEU A 107 -4.71 3.69 9.07
N SER A 108 -4.25 3.42 10.28
CA SER A 108 -3.58 2.18 10.67
C SER A 108 -3.98 1.82 12.11
N THR A 109 -3.27 0.89 12.75
CA THR A 109 -3.39 0.66 14.20
C THR A 109 -2.86 1.83 15.05
N GLN A 110 -2.16 2.78 14.43
CA GLN A 110 -1.67 4.03 15.02
C GLN A 110 -2.66 5.18 14.76
N PRO A 111 -2.54 6.33 15.47
CA PRO A 111 -3.37 7.51 15.21
C PRO A 111 -3.37 7.90 13.73
N ARG A 112 -4.54 8.35 13.26
CA ARG A 112 -4.76 8.89 11.93
C ARG A 112 -3.69 9.93 11.59
N ARG A 113 -3.09 9.80 10.41
CA ARG A 113 -2.13 10.77 9.86
C ARG A 113 -2.71 11.42 8.62
N ASP A 114 -3.05 12.70 8.72
CA ASP A 114 -3.41 13.49 7.54
C ASP A 114 -2.16 13.83 6.73
N LEU A 115 -2.28 13.81 5.42
CA LEU A 115 -1.20 14.13 4.48
C LEU A 115 -1.38 15.55 3.93
N GLU A 116 -0.27 16.12 3.45
CA GLU A 116 -0.32 17.36 2.69
C GLU A 116 -1.21 17.19 1.45
N PRO A 117 -2.12 18.15 1.16
CA PRO A 117 -3.00 18.05 0.00
C PRO A 117 -2.22 17.98 -1.32
N VAL A 118 -2.66 17.10 -2.21
CA VAL A 118 -1.99 16.85 -3.50
C VAL A 118 -2.78 17.49 -4.64
N PRO A 119 -2.17 18.33 -5.49
CA PRO A 119 -2.90 18.90 -6.63
C PRO A 119 -3.27 17.83 -7.66
N PHE A 120 -4.49 17.91 -8.18
CA PHE A 120 -4.93 17.10 -9.32
C PHE A 120 -5.51 18.00 -10.42
N VAL A 121 -5.50 17.51 -11.66
CA VAL A 121 -6.09 18.22 -12.80
C VAL A 121 -7.37 17.55 -13.27
N VAL A 122 -8.23 18.32 -13.93
CA VAL A 122 -9.45 17.77 -14.54
C VAL A 122 -9.08 16.64 -15.50
N GLY A 123 -9.66 15.46 -15.29
CA GLY A 123 -9.37 14.26 -16.06
C GLY A 123 -8.43 13.28 -15.38
N ASP A 124 -7.76 13.66 -14.28
CA ASP A 124 -7.04 12.69 -13.45
C ASP A 124 -8.02 11.65 -12.89
N ASP A 125 -7.80 10.39 -13.23
CA ASP A 125 -8.52 9.26 -12.65
C ASP A 125 -8.03 8.93 -11.23
N VAL A 126 -8.82 8.14 -10.50
CA VAL A 126 -8.51 7.80 -9.11
C VAL A 126 -7.17 7.07 -8.93
N VAL A 127 -6.71 6.30 -9.93
CA VAL A 127 -5.42 5.58 -9.85
C VAL A 127 -4.26 6.54 -10.11
N THR A 128 -4.44 7.50 -11.02
CA THR A 128 -3.49 8.60 -11.24
C THR A 128 -3.32 9.43 -9.97
N ILE A 129 -4.41 9.76 -9.27
CA ILE A 129 -4.34 10.47 -7.99
C ILE A 129 -3.72 9.59 -6.89
N ALA A 130 -4.08 8.29 -6.84
CA ALA A 130 -3.50 7.34 -5.89
C ALA A 130 -1.97 7.26 -6.00
N ARG A 131 -1.44 7.23 -7.24
CA ARG A 131 0.02 7.26 -7.49
C ARG A 131 0.66 8.50 -6.90
N LYS A 132 0.10 9.68 -7.14
CA LYS A 132 0.63 10.96 -6.60
C LYS A 132 0.65 10.97 -5.08
N ILE A 133 -0.38 10.41 -4.43
CA ILE A 133 -0.45 10.30 -2.97
C ILE A 133 0.63 9.35 -2.45
N VAL A 134 0.77 8.17 -3.06
CA VAL A 134 1.76 7.17 -2.65
C VAL A 134 3.20 7.69 -2.88
N ASP A 135 3.42 8.49 -3.92
CA ASP A 135 4.72 9.12 -4.18
C ASP A 135 5.20 10.04 -3.04
N ILE A 136 4.29 10.66 -2.30
CA ILE A 136 4.62 11.53 -1.15
C ILE A 136 4.97 10.71 0.10
N LEU A 137 4.53 9.45 0.15
CA LEU A 137 4.73 8.55 1.27
C LEU A 137 5.99 7.67 1.13
N ALA A 138 6.48 7.49 -0.10
CA ALA A 138 7.58 6.58 -0.49
C ALA A 138 8.98 7.18 -0.32
#